data_AF-A0A7Y3BNC4-F1
#
_entry.id   AF-A0A7Y3BNC4-F1
#
_cell.length_a   1.000
_cell.length_b   1.000
_cell.length_c   1.000
_cell.angle_alpha   90.00
_cell.angle_beta   90.00
_cell.angle_gamma   90.00
#
_symmetry.space_group_name_H-M   'P 1'
#
loop_
_entity.id
_entity.type
_entity.pdbx_description
1 polymer ?
#
loop_
_entity_poly.entity_id
_entity_poly.type
_entity_poly.pdbx_seq_one_letter_code
_entity_poly.pdbx_strand_id
1 'polypeptide(L)'
;MRRAPIVIDPITIRPPPVLEPSHQEPGPDVPGVVPIIDDDVTGLRFPSGLTIHGGTKRRAILFTFDDGPSNRTTPQLLDLLDDLGIKALFFVTSESFGNGNPYERRHTKIVR
;
A
#
# COMPACT_ATOMS: atom_id res chain seq x y z
N MET A 1 -10.25 -0.76 -45.02
CA MET A 1 -8.94 -0.24 -44.57
C MET A 1 -8.50 -1.01 -43.33
N ARG A 2 -7.44 -1.81 -43.41
CA ARG A 2 -6.95 -2.61 -42.28
C ARG A 2 -5.99 -1.75 -41.44
N ARG A 3 -6.29 -1.55 -40.15
CA ARG A 3 -5.36 -0.89 -39.22
C ARG A 3 -4.15 -1.80 -39.01
N ALA A 4 -2.95 -1.24 -39.15
CA ALA A 4 -1.70 -1.94 -38.84
C ALA A 4 -1.61 -2.25 -37.34
N PRO A 5 -0.97 -3.36 -36.93
CA PRO A 5 -0.77 -3.68 -35.53
C PRO A 5 0.21 -2.68 -34.89
N ILE A 6 -0.13 -2.20 -33.69
CA ILE A 6 0.78 -1.42 -32.85
C ILE A 6 1.79 -2.40 -32.27
N VAL A 7 3.05 -2.31 -32.72
CA VAL A 7 4.18 -2.96 -32.07
C VAL A 7 4.53 -2.11 -30.86
N ILE A 8 4.38 -2.67 -29.66
CA ILE A 8 4.85 -2.04 -28.43
C ILE A 8 6.29 -2.48 -28.26
N ASP A 9 7.24 -1.56 -28.42
CA ASP A 9 8.64 -1.84 -28.18
C ASP A 9 8.84 -2.32 -26.73
N PRO A 10 9.70 -3.32 -26.48
CA PRO A 10 9.99 -3.77 -25.13
C PRO A 10 10.55 -2.60 -24.32
N ILE A 11 9.88 -2.28 -23.20
CA ILE A 11 10.36 -1.31 -22.23
C ILE A 11 11.73 -1.79 -21.75
N THR A 12 12.79 -1.16 -22.24
CA THR A 12 14.14 -1.36 -21.71
C THR A 12 14.19 -0.69 -20.35
N ILE A 13 13.92 -1.47 -19.29
CA ILE A 13 14.16 -1.05 -17.92
C ILE A 13 15.68 -1.07 -17.75
N ARG A 14 16.32 0.11 -17.82
CA ARG A 14 17.69 0.24 -17.34
C ARG A 14 17.68 -0.16 -15.86
N PRO A 15 18.54 -1.08 -15.41
CA PRO A 15 18.65 -1.33 -13.99
C PRO A 15 18.99 0.01 -13.32
N PRO A 16 18.25 0.43 -12.28
CA PRO A 16 18.62 1.62 -11.54
C PRO A 16 20.06 1.43 -11.02
N PRO A 17 20.82 2.52 -10.83
CA PRO A 17 22.07 2.42 -10.10
C PRO A 17 21.81 1.68 -8.80
N VAL A 18 22.70 0.73 -8.46
CA VAL A 18 22.63 0.03 -7.18
C VAL A 18 22.88 1.09 -6.11
N LEU A 19 21.80 1.64 -5.56
CA LEU A 19 21.85 2.39 -4.32
C LEU A 19 22.18 1.35 -3.25
N GLU A 20 23.42 1.37 -2.76
CA GLU A 20 23.78 0.70 -1.52
C GLU A 20 22.76 1.16 -0.47
N PRO A 21 21.92 0.26 0.07
CA PRO A 21 20.94 0.64 1.06
C PRO A 21 21.68 1.22 2.26
N SER A 22 21.43 2.48 2.60
CA SER A 22 21.98 3.05 3.83
C SER A 22 21.36 2.30 5.00
N HIS A 23 22.18 1.50 5.68
CA HIS A 23 21.78 0.82 6.89
C HIS A 23 21.67 1.88 8.00
N GLN A 24 20.47 2.38 8.24
CA GLN A 24 20.20 3.09 9.49
C GLN A 24 20.13 2.09 10.62
N GLU A 25 20.79 2.41 11.73
CA GLU A 25 20.71 1.60 12.94
C GLU A 25 19.23 1.48 13.34
N PRO A 26 18.71 0.27 13.41
CA PRO A 26 17.29 0.09 13.59
C PRO A 26 16.84 0.44 15.01
N GLY A 27 15.60 0.95 15.09
CA GLY A 27 14.94 1.25 16.36
C GLY A 27 14.86 0.04 17.30
N PRO A 28 14.51 0.26 18.58
CA PRO A 28 14.35 -0.84 19.54
C PRO A 28 13.32 -1.86 19.02
N ASP A 29 13.61 -3.14 19.20
CA ASP A 29 12.66 -4.20 18.86
C ASP A 29 11.40 -4.04 19.72
N VAL A 30 10.30 -3.68 19.07
CA VAL A 30 8.97 -3.63 19.71
C VAL A 30 8.40 -5.06 19.73
N PRO A 31 8.17 -5.67 20.91
CA PRO A 31 7.82 -7.10 21.04
C PRO A 31 6.42 -7.50 20.52
N GLY A 32 5.69 -6.59 19.89
CA GLY A 32 4.36 -6.85 19.34
C GLY A 32 3.80 -5.65 18.60
N VAL A 33 2.74 -5.88 17.84
CA VAL A 33 1.86 -4.80 17.38
C VAL A 33 1.13 -4.30 18.62
N VAL A 34 1.68 -3.29 19.27
CA VAL A 34 0.91 -2.53 20.26
C VAL A 34 -0.06 -1.69 19.44
N PRO A 35 -1.40 -1.84 19.61
CA PRO A 35 -2.30 -0.88 19.02
C PRO A 35 -1.92 0.47 19.61
N ILE A 36 -1.42 1.36 18.75
CA ILE A 36 -1.36 2.77 19.10
C ILE A 36 -2.84 3.16 19.17
N ILE A 37 -3.36 3.23 20.40
CA ILE A 37 -4.62 3.92 20.65
C ILE A 37 -4.28 5.39 20.39
N ASP A 38 -4.44 5.80 19.14
CA ASP A 38 -4.31 7.20 18.79
C ASP A 38 -5.64 7.88 19.10
N ASP A 39 -5.66 8.58 20.24
CA ASP A 39 -6.81 9.40 20.63
C ASP A 39 -7.01 10.60 19.65
N ASP A 40 -6.02 10.88 18.81
CA ASP A 40 -6.05 11.93 17.79
C ASP A 40 -6.28 11.35 16.39
N VAL A 41 -7.50 10.86 16.18
CA VAL A 41 -7.99 10.37 14.88
C VAL A 41 -7.89 11.44 13.77
N THR A 42 -7.74 12.70 14.14
CA THR A 42 -7.64 13.84 13.21
C THR A 42 -6.21 14.17 12.80
N GLY A 43 -5.20 13.63 13.48
CA GLY A 43 -3.79 13.94 13.23
C GLY A 43 -3.39 15.38 13.58
N LEU A 44 -4.17 16.08 14.41
CA LEU A 44 -3.92 17.47 14.80
C LEU A 44 -2.58 17.67 15.54
N ARG A 45 -2.06 16.63 16.19
CA ARG A 45 -0.74 16.57 16.83
C ARG A 45 0.41 16.70 15.82
N PHE A 46 0.15 16.44 14.54
CA PHE A 46 1.13 16.52 13.46
C PHE A 46 0.63 17.47 12.35
N PRO A 47 0.53 18.78 12.63
CA PRO A 47 -0.05 19.75 11.68
C PRO A 47 0.78 19.91 10.40
N SER A 48 2.07 19.55 10.43
CA SER A 48 2.95 19.50 9.27
C SER A 48 3.08 18.11 8.65
N GLY A 49 2.28 17.14 9.12
CA GLY A 49 2.47 15.72 8.82
C GLY A 49 3.59 15.07 9.64
N LEU A 50 3.64 13.75 9.58
CA LEU A 50 4.65 12.90 10.22
C LEU A 50 5.23 11.95 9.19
N THR A 51 6.55 12.00 8.98
CA THR A 51 7.26 11.00 8.18
C THR A 51 7.76 9.89 9.09
N ILE A 52 7.34 8.66 8.81
CA ILE A 52 7.77 7.47 9.55
C ILE A 52 8.70 6.65 8.65
N HIS A 53 9.81 6.18 9.22
CA HIS A 53 10.72 5.24 8.59
C HIS A 53 10.72 3.91 9.36
N GLY A 54 11.19 2.83 8.70
CA GLY A 54 11.22 1.49 9.30
C GLY A 54 11.99 1.47 10.63
N GLY A 55 11.39 0.89 11.67
CA GLY A 55 11.92 0.90 13.03
C GLY A 55 12.43 -0.44 13.55
N THR A 56 12.62 -1.45 12.70
CA THR A 56 12.93 -2.83 13.12
C THR A 56 14.37 -3.24 12.83
N LYS A 57 14.97 -4.03 13.75
CA LYS A 57 16.34 -4.56 13.60
C LYS A 57 16.51 -5.65 12.57
N ARG A 58 15.41 -6.13 12.01
CA ARG A 58 15.40 -7.19 11.01
C ARG A 58 15.29 -6.58 9.63
N ARG A 59 15.89 -7.25 8.63
CA ARG A 59 15.68 -6.90 7.23
C ARG A 59 14.21 -7.19 6.89
N ALA A 60 13.40 -6.13 6.84
CA ALA A 60 11.97 -6.21 6.60
C ALA A 60 11.56 -5.21 5.52
N ILE A 61 10.51 -5.54 4.78
CA ILE A 61 9.86 -4.69 3.80
C ILE A 61 8.39 -4.58 4.23
N LEU A 62 7.88 -3.36 4.32
CA LEU A 62 6.46 -3.11 4.53
C LEU A 62 5.83 -2.73 3.19
N PHE A 63 4.89 -3.55 2.72
CA PHE A 63 4.06 -3.18 1.58
C PHE A 63 2.93 -2.26 2.04
N THR A 64 2.82 -1.09 1.42
CA THR A 64 1.72 -0.13 1.62
C THR A 64 1.05 0.15 0.29
N PHE A 65 -0.28 0.28 0.31
CA PHE A 65 -1.08 0.58 -0.87
C PHE A 65 -2.04 1.73 -0.57
N ASP A 66 -1.98 2.77 -1.40
CA ASP A 66 -2.83 3.96 -1.27
C ASP A 66 -4.02 3.87 -2.26
N ASP A 67 -5.01 4.75 -2.07
CA ASP A 67 -6.13 5.01 -2.99
C ASP A 67 -7.08 3.85 -3.29
N GLY A 68 -6.96 2.72 -2.58
CA GLY A 68 -7.83 1.56 -2.74
C GLY A 68 -9.17 1.65 -2.00
N PRO A 69 -10.05 0.65 -2.18
CA PRO A 69 -9.92 -0.51 -3.08
C PRO A 69 -10.41 -0.25 -4.52
N SER A 70 -9.69 -0.79 -5.49
CA SER A 70 -10.11 -0.86 -6.90
C SER A 70 -10.78 -2.19 -7.18
N ASN A 71 -12.00 -2.16 -7.74
CA ASN A 71 -12.72 -3.36 -8.18
C ASN A 71 -11.96 -4.21 -9.21
N ARG A 72 -11.03 -3.61 -9.97
CA ARG A 72 -10.31 -4.34 -11.04
C ARG A 72 -9.07 -5.07 -10.54
N THR A 73 -8.40 -4.52 -9.53
CA THR A 73 -7.03 -4.94 -9.17
C THR A 73 -6.90 -5.36 -7.72
N THR A 74 -7.65 -4.77 -6.79
CA THR A 74 -7.51 -5.08 -5.36
C THR A 74 -7.84 -6.53 -5.02
N PRO A 75 -8.89 -7.18 -5.58
CA PRO A 75 -9.14 -8.59 -5.27
C PRO A 75 -7.97 -9.52 -5.63
N GLN A 76 -7.42 -9.37 -6.83
CA GLN A 76 -6.29 -10.19 -7.28
C GLN A 76 -5.02 -9.95 -6.46
N LEU A 77 -4.81 -8.69 -6.03
CA LEU A 77 -3.71 -8.35 -5.14
C LEU A 77 -3.87 -9.00 -3.76
N LEU A 78 -5.08 -9.01 -3.20
CA LEU A 78 -5.37 -9.64 -1.92
C LEU A 78 -5.17 -11.15 -1.98
N ASP A 79 -5.68 -11.81 -3.04
CA ASP A 79 -5.48 -13.25 -3.25
C ASP A 79 -3.98 -13.60 -3.31
N LEU A 80 -3.18 -12.82 -4.05
CA LEU A 80 -1.73 -13.04 -4.17
C LEU A 80 -1.00 -12.83 -2.83
N LEU A 81 -1.37 -11.80 -2.06
CA LEU A 81 -0.77 -11.56 -0.75
C LEU A 81 -1.08 -12.69 0.22
N ASP A 82 -2.31 -13.22 0.20
CA ASP A 82 -2.72 -14.33 1.07
C ASP A 82 -2.05 -15.65 0.67
N ASP A 83 -1.99 -15.97 -0.62
CA ASP A 83 -1.29 -17.15 -1.16
C ASP A 83 0.20 -17.16 -0.76
N LEU A 84 0.83 -15.98 -0.69
CA LEU A 84 2.21 -15.81 -0.26
C LEU A 84 2.38 -15.68 1.26
N GLY A 85 1.29 -15.61 2.03
CA GLY A 85 1.32 -15.40 3.48
C GLY A 85 1.85 -14.03 3.91
N ILE A 86 1.78 -13.03 3.01
CA ILE A 86 2.32 -11.68 3.23
C ILE A 86 1.23 -10.79 3.84
N LYS A 87 1.58 -10.05 4.90
CA LYS A 87 0.74 -8.98 5.45
C LYS A 87 1.15 -7.62 4.86
N ALA A 88 0.16 -6.78 4.59
CA ALA A 88 0.34 -5.45 4.01
C ALA A 88 -0.62 -4.43 4.64
N LEU A 89 -0.33 -3.14 4.47
CA LEU A 89 -1.15 -2.03 4.94
C LEU A 89 -1.85 -1.34 3.76
N PHE A 90 -3.12 -1.00 3.93
CA PHE A 90 -3.92 -0.30 2.93
C PHE A 90 -4.43 1.02 3.49
N PHE A 91 -4.04 2.13 2.87
CA PHE A 91 -4.60 3.45 3.12
C PHE A 91 -5.75 3.67 2.14
N VAL A 92 -6.97 3.60 2.65
CA VAL A 92 -8.19 3.60 1.84
C VAL A 92 -8.86 4.97 1.81
N THR A 93 -9.52 5.30 0.71
CA THR A 93 -10.24 6.58 0.55
C THR A 93 -11.71 6.44 0.95
N SER A 94 -12.28 7.49 1.55
CA SER A 94 -13.67 7.53 2.02
C SER A 94 -14.72 7.43 0.90
N GLU A 95 -14.38 7.92 -0.30
CA GLU A 95 -15.20 7.79 -1.53
C GLU A 95 -15.42 6.33 -1.94
N SER A 96 -14.68 5.38 -1.36
CA SER A 96 -14.86 3.95 -1.57
C SER A 96 -15.95 3.33 -0.66
N PHE A 97 -16.50 4.08 0.30
CA PHE A 97 -17.40 3.58 1.35
C PHE A 97 -18.70 4.37 1.55
N GLY A 98 -19.04 5.30 0.65
CA GLY A 98 -20.32 6.02 0.72
C GLY A 98 -21.55 5.13 0.48
N ASN A 99 -22.71 5.55 0.99
CA ASN A 99 -23.99 4.88 0.76
C ASN A 99 -24.79 5.52 -0.41
N GLY A 100 -24.14 6.35 -1.24
CA GLY A 100 -24.82 7.28 -2.14
C GLY A 100 -24.78 6.90 -3.61
N ASN A 101 -23.74 6.21 -4.09
CA ASN A 101 -23.57 5.88 -5.51
C ASN A 101 -23.37 4.36 -5.77
N PRO A 102 -23.68 3.86 -6.99
CA PRO A 102 -23.55 2.42 -7.32
C PRO A 102 -22.11 1.86 -7.34
N TYR A 103 -21.09 2.73 -7.38
CA TYR A 103 -19.69 2.33 -7.37
C TYR A 103 -19.23 1.94 -5.96
N GLU A 104 -19.68 2.66 -4.93
CA GLU A 104 -19.35 2.43 -3.52
C GLU A 104 -19.79 1.04 -3.01
N ARG A 105 -20.99 0.58 -3.39
CA ARG A 105 -21.54 -0.73 -2.96
C ARG A 105 -20.76 -1.94 -3.48
N ARG A 106 -20.00 -1.78 -4.55
CA ARG A 106 -19.17 -2.87 -5.13
C ARG A 106 -17.85 -3.02 -4.37
N HIS A 107 -17.30 -1.90 -3.90
CA HIS A 107 -16.05 -1.85 -3.14
C HIS A 107 -16.18 -2.40 -1.71
N THR A 108 -17.35 -2.26 -1.06
CA THR A 108 -17.56 -2.75 0.31
C THR A 108 -17.40 -4.28 0.45
N LYS A 109 -17.53 -5.04 -0.64
CA LYS A 109 -17.35 -6.50 -0.63
C LYS A 109 -15.89 -6.94 -0.58
N ILE A 110 -14.95 -6.03 -0.88
CA ILE A 110 -13.52 -6.31 -0.95
C ILE A 110 -12.87 -6.20 0.45
N VAL A 111 -13.46 -5.42 1.35
CA VAL A 111 -12.86 -5.02 2.65
C VAL A 111 -13.48 -5.77 3.83
N ARG A 112 -14.11 -6.94 3.60
CA ARG A 112 -14.78 -7.72 4.64
C ARG A 112 -13.90 -8.79 5.26
#